data_AF-A0A6G2VED4-F1
#
_entry.id   AF-A0A6G2VED4-F1
#
_cell.length_a   1.000
_cell.length_b   1.000
_cell.length_c   1.000
_cell.angle_alpha   90.00
_cell.angle_beta   90.00
_cell.angle_gamma   90.00
#
_symmetry.space_group_name_H-M   'P 1'
#
loop_
_entity.id
_entity.type
_entity.pdbx_description
1 polymer ?
#
loop_
_entity_poly.entity_id
_entity_poly.type
_entity_poly.pdbx_seq_one_letter_code
_entity_poly.pdbx_strand_id
1 'polypeptide(L)'
;MARDYDSQLLESVGVRRRRMRDALLFGTGRARRTADERLGKVFAGIAITAVLCAGCVGWSFLQHTLDKQKAEQEKQQRQYQQYNR
;
A
#
# COMPACT_ATOMS: atom_id res chain seq x y z
N MET A 1 19.90 35.07 31.12
CA MET A 1 21.23 34.76 30.54
C MET A 1 21.50 33.27 30.34
N ALA A 2 21.18 32.36 31.29
CA ALA A 2 21.40 30.92 31.08
C ALA A 2 20.43 30.26 30.06
N ARG A 3 19.20 30.79 29.91
CA ARG A 3 18.22 30.31 28.92
C ARG A 3 18.67 30.51 27.47
N ASP A 4 19.35 31.60 27.17
CA ASP A 4 19.82 31.92 25.81
C ASP A 4 20.96 30.99 25.37
N TYR A 5 21.74 30.51 26.33
CA TYR A 5 22.80 29.51 26.10
C TYR A 5 22.22 28.13 25.77
N ASP A 6 21.20 27.70 26.52
CA ASP A 6 20.53 26.42 26.28
C ASP A 6 19.74 26.45 24.96
N SER A 7 19.15 27.60 24.63
CA SER A 7 18.46 27.80 23.35
C SER A 7 19.42 27.72 22.15
N GLN A 8 20.63 28.30 22.27
CA GLN A 8 21.68 28.18 21.25
C GLN A 8 22.24 26.75 21.14
N LEU A 9 22.36 26.03 22.26
CA LEU A 9 22.72 24.62 22.27
C LEU A 9 21.65 23.78 21.56
N LEU A 10 20.38 23.99 21.85
CA LEU A 10 19.28 23.25 21.21
C LEU A 10 19.18 23.53 19.71
N GLU A 11 19.37 24.78 19.27
CA GLU A 11 19.43 25.11 17.84
C GLU A 11 20.62 24.42 17.14
N SER A 12 21.82 24.50 17.72
CA SER A 12 23.02 23.93 17.10
C SER A 12 22.97 22.40 16.98
N VAL A 13 22.47 21.72 18.01
CA VAL A 13 22.30 20.26 18.02
C VAL A 13 21.18 19.86 17.04
N GLY A 14 20.10 20.64 16.98
CA GLY A 14 19.01 20.48 16.02
C GLY A 14 19.50 20.51 14.57
N VAL A 15 20.33 21.50 14.22
CA VAL A 15 20.93 21.63 12.88
C VAL A 15 21.86 20.46 12.57
N ARG A 16 22.69 20.02 13.52
CA ARG A 16 23.58 18.87 13.33
C ARG A 16 22.79 17.57 13.13
N ARG A 17 21.74 17.33 13.92
CA ARG A 17 20.86 16.17 13.76
C ARG A 17 20.13 16.20 12.43
N ARG A 18 19.68 17.38 11.99
CA ARG A 18 18.99 17.56 10.71
C ARG A 18 19.93 17.31 9.53
N ARG A 19 21.16 17.85 9.57
CA ARG A 19 22.20 17.56 8.57
C ARG A 19 22.60 16.09 8.54
N MET A 20 22.73 15.44 9.69
CA MET A 20 23.00 13.99 9.75
C MET A 20 21.83 13.16 9.23
N ARG A 21 20.59 13.55 9.53
CA ARG A 21 19.38 12.91 8.97
C ARG A 21 19.30 13.08 7.47
N ASP A 22 19.57 14.28 6.96
CA ASP A 22 19.57 14.53 5.52
C ASP A 22 20.71 13.75 4.85
N ALA A 23 21.88 13.63 5.48
CA ALA A 23 22.96 12.79 4.97
C ALA A 23 22.65 11.27 5.03
N LEU A 24 21.90 10.81 6.04
CA LEU A 24 21.47 9.40 6.12
C LEU A 24 20.32 9.08 5.15
N LEU A 25 19.37 10.00 4.98
CA LEU A 25 18.22 9.83 4.10
C LEU A 25 18.58 10.04 2.62
N PHE A 26 19.54 10.93 2.32
CA PHE A 26 19.90 11.30 0.96
C PHE A 26 21.32 10.91 0.53
N GLY A 27 22.21 10.54 1.47
CA GLY A 27 23.58 10.10 1.20
C GLY A 27 24.49 11.14 0.50
N THR A 28 25.79 10.83 0.41
CA THR A 28 26.81 11.69 -0.21
C THR A 28 26.68 11.68 -1.74
N GLY A 29 25.70 12.42 -2.30
CA GLY A 29 25.59 12.79 -3.72
C GLY A 29 25.28 11.67 -4.73
N ARG A 30 25.88 10.48 -4.62
CA ARG A 30 25.68 9.32 -5.51
C ARG A 30 24.51 8.44 -5.07
N ALA A 31 24.32 8.30 -3.76
CA ALA A 31 23.17 7.59 -3.19
C ALA A 31 21.84 8.34 -3.42
N ARG A 32 21.85 9.67 -3.58
CA ARG A 32 20.64 10.47 -3.75
C ARG A 32 19.85 10.09 -5.01
N ARG A 33 20.53 9.91 -6.14
CA ARG A 33 19.91 9.43 -7.39
C ARG A 33 19.38 8.01 -7.26
N THR A 34 20.13 7.13 -6.61
CA THR A 34 19.73 5.74 -6.44
C THR A 34 18.60 5.59 -5.41
N ALA A 35 18.54 6.45 -4.39
CA ALA A 35 17.51 6.49 -3.39
C ALA A 35 16.19 6.98 -3.99
N ASP A 36 16.18 8.07 -4.74
CA ASP A 36 14.96 8.53 -5.43
C ASP A 36 14.43 7.46 -6.40
N GLU A 37 15.30 6.79 -7.14
CA GLU A 37 14.86 5.74 -8.07
C GLU A 37 14.38 4.45 -7.37
N ARG A 38 15.01 4.08 -6.24
CA ARG A 38 14.55 2.95 -5.41
C ARG A 38 13.25 3.29 -4.69
N LEU A 39 13.09 4.51 -4.17
CA LEU A 39 11.87 4.99 -3.54
C LEU A 39 10.72 5.00 -4.54
N GLY A 40 10.94 5.47 -5.77
CA GLY A 40 9.95 5.38 -6.86
C GLY A 40 9.51 3.94 -7.13
N LYS A 41 10.45 2.98 -7.16
CA LYS A 41 10.14 1.54 -7.31
C LYS A 41 9.36 0.97 -6.11
N VAL A 42 9.65 1.43 -4.89
CA VAL A 42 8.89 1.03 -3.69
C VAL A 42 7.46 1.55 -3.73
N PHE A 43 7.25 2.82 -4.07
CA PHE A 43 5.90 3.39 -4.22
C PHE A 43 5.10 2.70 -5.33
N ALA A 44 5.75 2.42 -6.47
CA ALA A 44 5.15 1.64 -7.54
C ALA A 44 4.77 0.22 -7.08
N GLY A 45 5.65 -0.45 -6.32
CA GLY A 45 5.37 -1.76 -5.73
C GLY A 45 4.17 -1.72 -4.79
N ILE A 46 4.11 -0.75 -3.87
CA ILE A 46 2.98 -0.57 -2.94
C ILE A 46 1.68 -0.34 -3.71
N ALA A 47 1.69 0.49 -4.75
CA ALA A 47 0.52 0.72 -5.59
C ALA A 47 0.03 -0.56 -6.26
N ILE A 48 0.95 -1.36 -6.84
CA ILE A 48 0.62 -2.65 -7.46
C ILE A 48 0.04 -3.62 -6.43
N THR A 49 0.66 -3.75 -5.25
CA THR A 49 0.17 -4.62 -4.18
C THR A 49 -1.20 -4.19 -3.67
N ALA A 50 -1.45 -2.89 -3.55
CA ALA A 50 -2.74 -2.36 -3.14
C ALA A 50 -3.84 -2.69 -4.17
N VAL A 51 -3.56 -2.50 -5.46
CA VAL A 51 -4.50 -2.84 -6.54
C VAL A 51 -4.76 -4.35 -6.59
N LEU A 52 -3.72 -5.18 -6.47
CA LEU A 52 -3.87 -6.63 -6.42
C LEU A 52 -4.76 -7.07 -5.24
N CYS A 53 -4.52 -6.52 -4.05
CA CYS A 53 -5.32 -6.85 -2.87
C CYS A 53 -6.80 -6.46 -3.06
N ALA A 54 -7.06 -5.24 -3.57
CA ALA A 54 -8.42 -4.81 -3.88
C ALA A 54 -9.09 -5.68 -4.97
N GLY A 55 -8.32 -6.07 -6.00
CA GLY A 55 -8.79 -6.94 -7.07
C GLY A 55 -9.18 -8.34 -6.57
N CYS A 56 -8.38 -8.95 -5.69
CA CYS A 56 -8.69 -10.26 -5.10
C CYS A 56 -9.98 -10.26 -4.29
N VAL A 57 -10.22 -9.19 -3.50
CA VAL A 57 -11.45 -9.04 -2.71
C VAL A 57 -12.67 -8.86 -3.63
N GLY A 58 -12.53 -8.05 -4.69
CA GLY A 58 -13.58 -7.86 -5.69
C GLY A 58 -13.97 -9.13 -6.42
N TRP A 59 -12.99 -9.95 -6.82
CA TRP A 59 -13.24 -11.23 -7.50
C TRP A 59 -14.02 -12.22 -6.63
N SER A 60 -13.70 -12.29 -5.33
CA SER A 60 -14.40 -13.17 -4.39
C SER A 60 -15.88 -12.82 -4.25
N PHE A 61 -16.20 -11.52 -4.24
CA PHE A 61 -17.60 -11.05 -4.18
C PHE A 61 -18.38 -11.37 -5.47
N LEU A 62 -17.72 -11.20 -6.62
CA LEU A 62 -18.33 -11.44 -7.93
C LEU A 62 -18.65 -12.93 -8.13
N GLN A 63 -17.71 -13.81 -7.77
CA GLN A 63 -17.88 -15.25 -7.85
C GLN A 63 -19.03 -15.72 -6.95
N HIS A 64 -19.11 -15.23 -5.71
CA HIS A 64 -20.17 -15.63 -4.78
C HIS A 64 -21.58 -15.23 -5.27
N THR A 65 -21.69 -14.09 -5.96
CA THR A 65 -22.96 -13.65 -6.56
C THR A 65 -23.35 -14.51 -7.76
N LEU A 66 -22.37 -14.85 -8.62
CA LEU A 66 -22.61 -15.71 -9.79
C LEU A 66 -23.00 -17.13 -9.41
N ASP A 67 -22.38 -17.70 -8.37
CA ASP A 67 -22.68 -19.05 -7.91
C ASP A 67 -24.07 -19.15 -7.30
N LYS A 68 -24.55 -18.11 -6.61
CA LYS A 68 -25.94 -18.05 -6.10
C LYS A 68 -26.96 -18.10 -7.23
N GLN A 69 -26.76 -17.31 -8.29
CA GLN A 69 -27.64 -17.28 -9.46
C GLN A 69 -27.68 -18.64 -10.17
N LYS A 70 -26.52 -19.28 -10.36
CA LYS A 70 -26.45 -20.63 -10.95
C LYS A 70 -27.14 -21.68 -10.09
N ALA A 71 -26.96 -21.62 -8.77
CA ALA A 71 -27.58 -22.58 -7.86
C ALA A 71 -29.12 -22.50 -7.87
N GLU A 72 -29.69 -21.31 -8.05
CA GLU A 72 -31.14 -21.14 -8.22
C GLU A 72 -31.64 -21.64 -9.58
N GLN A 73 -30.93 -21.34 -10.66
CA GLN A 73 -31.24 -21.88 -12.00
C GLN A 73 -31.19 -23.40 -12.04
N GLU A 74 -30.17 -24.03 -11.45
CA GLU A 74 -30.07 -25.48 -11.39
C GLU A 74 -31.23 -26.09 -10.58
N LYS A 75 -31.64 -25.47 -9.48
CA LYS A 75 -32.81 -25.93 -8.72
C LYS A 75 -34.08 -25.86 -9.55
N GLN A 76 -34.31 -24.75 -10.26
CA GLN A 76 -35.46 -24.58 -11.14
C GLN A 76 -35.45 -25.58 -12.30
N GLN A 77 -34.29 -25.79 -12.94
CA GLN A 77 -34.13 -26.77 -14.01
C GLN A 77 -34.33 -28.19 -13.51
N ARG A 78 -33.81 -28.54 -12.33
CA ARG A 78 -34.04 -29.87 -11.73
C ARG A 78 -35.51 -30.08 -11.40
N GLN A 79 -36.20 -29.07 -10.87
CA GLN A 79 -37.65 -29.16 -10.64
C GLN A 79 -38.43 -29.29 -11.95
N TYR A 80 -38.05 -28.55 -12.99
CA TYR A 80 -38.70 -28.65 -14.29
C TYR A 80 -38.47 -30.01 -14.95
N GLN A 81 -37.24 -30.55 -14.89
CA GLN A 81 -36.95 -31.90 -15.36
C GLN A 81 -37.68 -32.97 -14.56
N GLN A 82 -37.82 -32.78 -13.25
CA GLN A 82 -38.53 -33.72 -12.38
C GLN A 82 -40.05 -33.66 -12.57
N TYR A 83 -40.59 -32.50 -12.93
CA TYR A 83 -42.00 -32.33 -13.31
C TYR A 83 -42.30 -32.94 -14.69
N ASN A 84 -41.36 -32.83 -15.62
CA ASN A 84 -41.52 -33.29 -17.01
C ASN A 84 -41.08 -34.75 -17.23
N ARG A 85 -40.83 -35.50 -16.16
CA ARG A 85 -40.42 -36.91 -16.16
C ARG A 85 -41.48 -37.74 -15.46
#